data_AF-A0A521ZC58-F1
#
_entry.id   AF-A0A521ZC58-F1
#
_cell.length_a   1.000
_cell.length_b   1.000
_cell.length_c   1.000
_cell.angle_alpha   90.00
_cell.angle_beta   90.00
_cell.angle_gamma   90.00
#
_symmetry.space_group_name_H-M   'P 1'
#
loop_
_entity.id
_entity.type
_entity.pdbx_description
1 polymer ?
#
loop_
_entity_poly.entity_id
_entity_poly.type
_entity_poly.pdbx_seq_one_letter_code
_entity_poly.pdbx_strand_id
1 'polypeptide(L)'
;MKLWRKGIPFAVTTLVACLSCAAWASPPSSGAYVTDHANVWVQDQVGDKVGTVNMIMCIISSMRADAMVNHGPYVALIDENKCQGRGDTSKSTSNNAGASNATNYMFSVINATQASTDDPLIIKAWLHEEQEDNGSTQKSMIYAYVSASAAPSATNPNGLFQMYFCGEDTASPGTCVFKGSLQSDGNGLSFFNHEVRNGVQDTKLTLQNNPAQDSGLGRVSGVDMQGNTAVPFNYAFAYNASNFLRTDGSSPVCFDRDHTHGDISTWSYGTYNSD
;
A
#
# COMPACT_ATOMS: atom_id res chain seq x y z
N MET A 1 -63.34 60.99 17.94
CA MET A 1 -62.68 59.84 18.61
C MET A 1 -62.91 58.61 17.73
N LYS A 2 -61.81 58.03 17.24
CA LYS A 2 -61.61 56.71 16.59
C LYS A 2 -62.67 56.12 15.64
N LEU A 3 -62.20 55.98 14.40
CA LEU A 3 -62.79 55.31 13.23
C LEU A 3 -62.71 53.78 13.31
N TRP A 4 -63.78 53.19 12.75
CA TRP A 4 -63.92 51.93 11.99
C TRP A 4 -63.48 50.56 12.53
N ARG A 5 -64.50 49.69 12.64
CA ARG A 5 -64.45 48.23 12.51
C ARG A 5 -64.23 47.80 11.03
N LYS A 6 -63.35 46.82 10.80
CA LYS A 6 -63.43 45.84 9.72
C LYS A 6 -63.08 44.46 10.31
N GLY A 7 -63.80 43.42 9.89
CA GLY A 7 -63.67 42.07 10.42
C GLY A 7 -62.94 41.07 9.51
N ILE A 8 -62.86 39.83 10.04
CA ILE A 8 -62.69 38.52 9.38
C ILE A 8 -61.26 38.19 8.86
N PRO A 9 -60.77 36.92 8.79
CA PRO A 9 -60.95 35.70 9.62
C PRO A 9 -59.61 35.06 10.10
N PHE A 10 -59.77 33.97 10.86
CA PHE A 10 -58.84 32.84 11.06
C PHE A 10 -57.76 32.64 9.98
N ALA A 11 -56.50 32.54 10.41
CA ALA A 11 -55.45 31.84 9.66
C ALA A 11 -54.69 30.91 10.62
N VAL A 12 -54.94 29.62 10.41
CA VAL A 12 -54.28 28.48 11.04
C VAL A 12 -52.79 28.53 10.70
N THR A 13 -51.93 28.61 11.71
CA THR A 13 -50.48 28.53 11.56
C THR A 13 -50.08 27.06 11.72
N THR A 14 -50.00 26.34 10.60
CA THR A 14 -49.42 25.00 10.51
C THR A 14 -47.91 25.08 10.65
N LEU A 15 -47.40 24.50 11.74
CA LEU A 15 -45.98 24.31 12.03
C LEU A 15 -45.46 23.16 11.16
N VAL A 16 -44.82 23.48 10.03
CA VAL A 16 -44.16 22.47 9.18
C VAL A 16 -42.83 22.11 9.84
N ALA A 17 -42.79 20.95 10.49
CA ALA A 17 -41.54 20.30 10.86
C ALA A 17 -40.87 19.80 9.58
N CYS A 18 -39.86 20.52 9.10
CA CYS A 18 -38.95 20.01 8.07
C CYS A 18 -38.19 18.82 8.67
N LEU A 19 -38.65 17.60 8.39
CA LEU A 19 -37.80 16.43 8.43
C LEU A 19 -36.72 16.63 7.36
N SER A 20 -35.53 17.04 7.80
CA SER A 20 -34.31 16.93 7.02
C SER A 20 -33.98 15.44 6.89
N CYS A 21 -34.62 14.74 5.95
CA CYS A 21 -34.11 13.47 5.50
C CYS A 21 -32.72 13.76 4.92
N ALA A 22 -31.67 13.33 5.62
CA ALA A 22 -30.37 13.14 5.00
C ALA A 22 -30.61 12.13 3.87
N ALA A 23 -30.76 12.63 2.64
CA ALA A 23 -30.75 11.81 1.46
C ALA A 23 -29.34 11.24 1.36
N TRP A 24 -29.13 10.04 1.86
CA TRP A 24 -28.04 9.19 1.42
C TRP A 24 -28.26 9.06 -0.09
N ALA A 25 -27.43 9.74 -0.88
CA ALA A 25 -27.46 9.56 -2.32
C ALA A 25 -27.27 8.07 -2.58
N SER A 26 -28.30 7.42 -3.10
CA SER A 26 -28.18 6.03 -3.51
C SER A 26 -27.04 5.96 -4.52
N PRO A 27 -26.07 5.05 -4.35
CA PRO A 27 -24.99 4.92 -5.30
C PRO A 27 -25.58 4.74 -6.71
N PRO A 28 -25.04 5.42 -7.75
CA PRO A 28 -25.48 5.24 -9.12
C PRO A 28 -25.58 3.76 -9.48
N SER A 29 -26.72 3.32 -10.04
CA SER A 29 -26.93 1.93 -10.46
C SER A 29 -26.55 1.68 -11.92
N SER A 30 -26.13 2.73 -12.64
CA SER A 30 -25.73 2.72 -14.04
C SER A 30 -24.65 3.76 -14.31
N GLY A 31 -24.07 3.70 -15.51
CA GLY A 31 -23.13 4.69 -16.00
C GLY A 31 -21.66 4.40 -15.68
N ALA A 32 -20.80 5.35 -16.06
CA ALA A 32 -19.35 5.23 -15.94
C ALA A 32 -18.89 4.95 -14.49
N TYR A 33 -19.67 5.40 -13.50
CA TYR A 33 -19.43 5.16 -12.07
C TYR A 33 -19.49 3.67 -11.69
N VAL A 34 -20.39 2.89 -12.28
CA VAL A 34 -20.56 1.45 -11.96
C VAL A 34 -19.56 0.59 -12.72
N THR A 35 -19.15 1.03 -13.91
CA THR A 35 -18.13 0.35 -14.72
C THR A 35 -16.71 0.73 -14.35
N ASP A 36 -16.54 1.76 -13.51
CA ASP A 36 -15.23 2.16 -13.02
C ASP A 36 -14.69 1.07 -12.08
N HIS A 37 -13.46 0.64 -12.32
CA HIS A 37 -12.85 -0.40 -11.50
C HIS A 37 -12.50 0.19 -10.14
N ALA A 38 -13.39 0.01 -9.16
CA ALA A 38 -13.12 0.36 -7.79
C ALA A 38 -12.17 -0.68 -7.16
N ASN A 39 -11.08 -0.20 -6.57
CA ASN A 39 -10.16 -1.05 -5.83
C ASN A 39 -10.69 -1.30 -4.41
N VAL A 40 -10.68 -2.56 -3.96
CA VAL A 40 -11.23 -2.98 -2.67
C VAL A 40 -10.12 -3.61 -1.84
N TRP A 41 -9.99 -3.17 -0.60
CA TRP A 41 -9.06 -3.74 0.37
C TRP A 41 -9.62 -3.62 1.78
N VAL A 42 -9.27 -4.56 2.64
CA VAL A 42 -9.55 -4.45 4.08
C VAL A 42 -8.64 -3.36 4.64
N GLN A 43 -9.22 -2.26 5.12
CA GLN A 43 -8.47 -1.21 5.83
C GLN A 43 -8.18 -1.69 7.25
N ASP A 44 -6.97 -2.16 7.47
CA ASP A 44 -6.52 -2.66 8.77
C ASP A 44 -5.03 -2.36 8.98
N GLN A 45 -4.61 -2.32 10.25
CA GLN A 45 -3.22 -2.05 10.67
C GLN A 45 -2.21 -3.05 10.08
N VAL A 46 -2.63 -4.29 9.81
CA VAL A 46 -1.78 -5.28 9.11
C VAL A 46 -1.60 -4.91 7.65
N GLY A 47 -2.64 -4.36 7.01
CA GLY A 47 -2.65 -4.00 5.59
C GLY A 47 -1.63 -2.93 5.22
N ASP A 48 -1.36 -1.98 6.11
CA ASP A 48 -0.32 -0.96 5.90
C ASP A 48 1.08 -1.58 5.82
N LYS A 49 1.39 -2.51 6.75
CA LYS A 49 2.71 -3.15 6.82
C LYS A 49 2.94 -4.14 5.67
N VAL A 50 1.88 -4.86 5.26
CA VAL A 50 1.92 -5.69 4.04
C VAL A 50 2.08 -4.81 2.79
N GLY A 51 1.46 -3.63 2.77
CA GLY A 51 1.60 -2.65 1.68
C GLY A 51 3.05 -2.26 1.42
N THR A 52 3.85 -2.03 2.46
CA THR A 52 5.28 -1.73 2.32
C THR A 52 6.05 -2.85 1.63
N VAL A 53 5.79 -4.12 1.99
CA VAL A 53 6.42 -5.28 1.36
C VAL A 53 6.08 -5.35 -0.14
N ASN A 54 4.81 -5.15 -0.49
CA ASN A 54 4.36 -5.15 -1.88
C ASN A 54 5.02 -4.03 -2.70
N MET A 55 5.14 -2.83 -2.13
CA MET A 55 5.82 -1.70 -2.75
C MET A 55 7.29 -2.04 -3.06
N ILE A 56 8.02 -2.60 -2.09
CA ILE A 56 9.43 -3.00 -2.27
C ILE A 56 9.55 -4.06 -3.37
N MET A 57 8.70 -5.08 -3.36
CA MET A 57 8.70 -6.11 -4.42
C MET A 57 8.43 -5.52 -5.80
N CYS A 58 7.51 -4.55 -5.91
CA CYS A 58 7.25 -3.85 -7.16
C CYS A 58 8.46 -3.04 -7.65
N ILE A 59 9.14 -2.32 -6.74
CA ILE A 59 10.34 -1.53 -7.07
C ILE A 59 11.42 -2.45 -7.65
N ILE A 60 11.72 -3.57 -7.00
CA ILE A 60 12.70 -4.55 -7.48
C ILE A 60 12.28 -5.17 -8.83
N SER A 61 11.00 -5.50 -9.00
CA SER A 61 10.49 -6.01 -10.28
C SER A 61 10.64 -4.98 -11.40
N SER A 62 10.44 -3.69 -11.10
CA SER A 62 10.54 -2.59 -12.06
C SER A 62 11.96 -2.32 -12.52
N MET A 63 12.98 -2.75 -11.75
CA MET A 63 14.39 -2.66 -12.16
C MET A 63 14.72 -3.54 -13.38
N ARG A 64 13.89 -4.57 -13.66
CA ARG A 64 14.06 -5.49 -14.79
C ARG A 64 15.46 -6.09 -14.90
N ALA A 65 16.01 -6.48 -13.74
CA ALA A 65 17.33 -7.10 -13.64
C ALA A 65 17.44 -8.41 -14.46
N ASP A 66 16.31 -9.10 -14.67
CA ASP A 66 16.17 -10.27 -15.54
C ASP A 66 16.58 -10.00 -17.01
N ALA A 67 16.31 -8.80 -17.51
CA ALA A 67 16.58 -8.43 -18.89
C ALA A 67 18.01 -7.88 -19.10
N MET A 68 18.68 -7.49 -18.02
CA MET A 68 19.98 -6.81 -18.04
C MET A 68 21.09 -7.63 -17.36
N VAL A 69 20.89 -8.93 -17.19
CA VAL A 69 21.87 -9.84 -16.58
C VAL A 69 23.18 -9.83 -17.39
N ASN A 70 24.30 -9.58 -16.71
CA ASN A 70 25.65 -9.57 -17.29
C ASN A 70 25.89 -8.51 -18.38
N HIS A 71 25.02 -7.49 -18.50
CA HIS A 71 25.20 -6.36 -19.41
C HIS A 71 25.98 -5.19 -18.81
N GLY A 72 26.44 -5.33 -17.56
CA GLY A 72 27.10 -4.27 -16.80
C GLY A 72 26.11 -3.32 -16.11
N PRO A 73 26.62 -2.27 -15.43
CA PRO A 73 25.76 -1.32 -14.72
C PRO A 73 24.88 -0.52 -15.68
N TYR A 74 23.61 -0.35 -15.31
CA TYR A 74 22.63 0.44 -16.06
C TYR A 74 21.80 1.33 -15.12
N VAL A 75 21.11 2.32 -15.69
CA VAL A 75 20.19 3.20 -14.95
C VAL A 75 18.76 2.81 -15.28
N ALA A 76 17.93 2.62 -14.25
CA ALA A 76 16.50 2.43 -14.38
C ALA A 76 15.74 3.63 -13.81
N LEU A 77 14.63 3.98 -14.48
CA LEU A 77 13.64 4.93 -14.00
C LEU A 77 12.45 4.13 -13.47
N ILE A 78 12.28 4.13 -12.15
CA ILE A 78 11.22 3.38 -11.49
C ILE A 78 10.06 4.34 -11.28
N ASP A 79 8.93 4.06 -11.92
CA ASP A 79 7.69 4.81 -11.73
C ASP A 79 7.06 4.40 -10.39
N GLU A 80 7.23 5.24 -9.38
CA GLU A 80 6.73 4.96 -8.04
C GLU A 80 5.21 4.86 -8.02
N ASN A 81 4.50 5.57 -8.90
CA ASN A 81 3.05 5.55 -8.93
C ASN A 81 2.50 4.17 -9.33
N LYS A 82 3.29 3.36 -10.05
CA LYS A 82 2.95 1.96 -10.35
C LYS A 82 3.15 1.03 -9.15
N CYS A 83 4.08 1.38 -8.27
CA CYS A 83 4.35 0.64 -7.04
C CYS A 83 3.57 1.14 -5.83
N GLN A 84 2.94 2.31 -5.95
CA GLN A 84 2.00 2.84 -4.97
C GLN A 84 0.68 2.07 -5.06
N GLY A 85 0.48 1.17 -4.11
CA GLY A 85 -0.76 0.40 -3.97
C GLY A 85 -0.50 -0.93 -3.26
N ARG A 86 -1.53 -1.52 -2.66
CA ARG A 86 -1.42 -2.82 -1.97
C ARG A 86 -1.44 -4.01 -2.95
N GLY A 87 -0.71 -3.95 -4.07
CA GLY A 87 -0.59 -5.04 -5.07
C GLY A 87 -1.50 -4.92 -6.29
N ASP A 88 -1.63 -3.73 -6.86
CA ASP A 88 -2.55 -3.43 -7.96
C ASP A 88 -2.00 -3.90 -9.33
N THR A 89 -2.61 -4.93 -9.93
CA THR A 89 -2.32 -5.35 -11.32
C THR A 89 -2.88 -4.39 -12.37
N SER A 90 -3.87 -3.56 -12.03
CA SER A 90 -4.50 -2.59 -12.95
C SER A 90 -3.60 -1.37 -13.20
N LYS A 91 -2.79 -0.96 -12.21
CA LYS A 91 -1.74 0.08 -12.37
C LYS A 91 -0.54 -0.38 -13.17
N SER A 92 -0.29 -1.70 -13.21
CA SER A 92 0.78 -2.27 -14.03
C SER A 92 0.49 -2.19 -15.54
N THR A 93 -0.79 -2.05 -15.93
CA THR A 93 -1.25 -1.97 -17.33
C THR A 93 -1.90 -0.65 -17.74
N SER A 94 -2.13 0.29 -16.81
CA SER A 94 -2.78 1.56 -17.13
C SER A 94 -1.79 2.57 -17.70
N ASN A 95 -1.97 2.90 -18.99
CA ASN A 95 -1.37 4.09 -19.61
C ASN A 95 -2.08 5.40 -19.21
N ASN A 96 -3.13 5.30 -18.39
CA ASN A 96 -3.96 6.41 -17.94
C ASN A 96 -3.82 6.55 -16.43
N ALA A 97 -2.68 7.10 -15.99
CA ALA A 97 -2.66 7.83 -14.73
C ALA A 97 -3.52 9.10 -14.94
N GLY A 98 -4.69 9.13 -14.30
CA GLY A 98 -5.56 10.30 -14.28
C GLY A 98 -4.78 11.56 -13.90
N ALA A 99 -5.05 12.63 -14.63
CA ALA A 99 -4.32 13.89 -14.61
C ALA A 99 -4.12 14.48 -13.20
N SER A 100 -2.90 14.97 -12.95
CA SER A 100 -2.43 15.80 -11.83
C SER A 100 -1.71 15.15 -10.63
N ASN A 101 -1.24 13.91 -10.73
CA ASN A 101 -0.07 13.49 -9.93
C ASN A 101 1.15 13.49 -10.86
N ALA A 102 2.11 14.39 -10.65
CA ALA A 102 3.39 14.32 -11.33
C ALA A 102 3.95 12.90 -11.17
N THR A 103 4.38 12.26 -12.27
CA THR A 103 4.98 10.93 -12.18
C THR A 103 6.23 11.02 -11.32
N ASN A 104 6.22 10.40 -10.13
CA ASN A 104 7.39 10.38 -9.29
C ASN A 104 8.30 9.24 -9.74
N TYR A 105 9.48 9.60 -10.24
CA TYR A 105 10.45 8.64 -10.73
C TYR A 105 11.61 8.53 -9.76
N MET A 106 11.84 7.31 -9.30
CA MET A 106 13.05 6.98 -8.55
C MET A 106 14.15 6.57 -9.52
N PHE A 107 15.32 7.20 -9.40
CA PHE A 107 16.48 6.84 -10.20
C PHE A 107 17.26 5.74 -9.49
N SER A 108 17.52 4.63 -10.19
CA SER A 108 18.34 3.57 -9.66
C SER A 108 19.48 3.19 -10.60
N VAL A 109 20.69 3.04 -10.06
CA VAL A 109 21.82 2.41 -10.75
C VAL A 109 21.86 0.95 -10.33
N ILE A 110 21.75 0.04 -11.28
CA ILE A 110 21.65 -1.40 -11.02
C ILE A 110 22.76 -2.14 -11.75
N ASN A 111 23.31 -3.16 -11.10
CA ASN A 111 24.18 -4.16 -11.72
C ASN A 111 23.64 -5.56 -11.41
N ALA A 112 23.27 -6.28 -12.45
CA ALA A 112 22.71 -7.63 -12.37
C ALA A 112 23.72 -8.63 -12.94
N THR A 113 24.09 -9.63 -12.15
CA THR A 113 25.08 -10.64 -12.54
C THR A 113 24.60 -12.04 -12.22
N GLN A 114 24.86 -12.98 -13.11
CA GLN A 114 24.56 -14.39 -12.90
C GLN A 114 25.68 -15.23 -13.50
N ALA A 115 26.21 -16.20 -12.74
CA ALA A 115 27.34 -17.02 -13.18
C ALA A 115 26.93 -18.06 -14.23
N SER A 116 25.77 -18.68 -14.04
CA SER A 116 25.11 -19.59 -14.99
C SER A 116 23.60 -19.54 -14.77
N THR A 117 22.81 -20.19 -15.64
CA THR A 117 21.35 -20.25 -15.48
C THR A 117 20.88 -20.96 -14.21
N ASP A 118 21.75 -21.77 -13.60
CA ASP A 118 21.46 -22.51 -12.37
C ASP A 118 21.96 -21.79 -11.11
N ASP A 119 22.78 -20.75 -11.27
CA ASP A 119 23.28 -19.94 -10.17
C ASP A 119 22.30 -18.80 -9.83
N PRO A 120 22.28 -18.33 -8.57
CA PRO A 120 21.44 -17.21 -8.19
C PRO A 120 21.74 -15.95 -9.01
N LEU A 121 20.68 -15.26 -9.44
CA LEU A 121 20.78 -13.90 -9.97
C LEU A 121 21.10 -12.94 -8.83
N ILE A 122 22.24 -12.28 -8.93
CA ILE A 122 22.68 -11.27 -7.96
C ILE A 122 22.38 -9.89 -8.51
N ILE A 123 21.62 -9.09 -7.76
CA ILE A 123 21.26 -7.72 -8.10
C ILE A 123 21.85 -6.81 -7.04
N LYS A 124 22.64 -5.82 -7.46
CA LYS A 124 23.12 -4.72 -6.62
C LYS A 124 22.52 -3.43 -7.16
N ALA A 125 21.80 -2.70 -6.33
CA ALA A 125 21.13 -1.47 -6.74
C ALA A 125 21.43 -0.32 -5.77
N TRP A 126 21.57 0.88 -6.34
CA TRP A 126 21.62 2.15 -5.64
C TRP A 126 20.42 2.98 -6.06
N LEU A 127 19.45 3.15 -5.18
CA LEU A 127 18.25 3.94 -5.44
C LEU A 127 18.43 5.33 -4.82
N HIS A 128 18.07 6.35 -5.59
CA HIS A 128 18.06 7.74 -5.15
C HIS A 128 16.62 8.11 -4.83
N GLU A 129 16.38 8.45 -3.58
CA GLU A 129 15.09 8.93 -3.11
C GLU A 129 15.22 10.42 -2.79
N GLU A 130 14.31 11.22 -3.37
CA GLU A 130 14.18 12.63 -3.03
C GLU A 130 12.77 12.86 -2.50
N GLN A 131 12.67 13.29 -1.24
CA GLN A 131 11.41 13.58 -0.59
C GLN A 131 11.37 15.06 -0.21
N GLU A 132 10.30 15.77 -0.57
CA GLU A 132 10.06 17.10 -0.03
C GLU A 132 9.32 16.98 1.31
N ASP A 133 9.93 17.49 2.38
CA ASP A 133 9.32 17.60 3.70
C ASP A 133 9.42 19.06 4.18
N ASN A 134 8.25 19.67 4.43
CA ASN A 134 8.10 21.03 4.95
C ASN A 134 8.97 22.10 4.22
N GLY A 135 9.06 22.01 2.89
CA GLY A 135 9.84 22.93 2.06
C GLY A 135 11.34 22.63 2.00
N SER A 136 11.79 21.49 2.54
CA SER A 136 13.16 20.99 2.43
C SER A 136 13.20 19.68 1.65
N THR A 137 14.08 19.58 0.65
CA THR A 137 14.31 18.33 -0.08
C THR A 137 15.28 17.45 0.71
N GLN A 138 14.78 16.38 1.30
CA GLN A 138 15.58 15.32 1.87
C GLN A 138 16.01 14.37 0.77
N LYS A 139 17.31 14.12 0.67
CA LYS A 139 17.88 13.17 -0.28
C LYS A 139 18.40 11.98 0.49
N SER A 140 18.00 10.78 0.07
CA SER A 140 18.43 9.53 0.66
C SER A 140 18.97 8.59 -0.41
N MET A 141 19.98 7.81 -0.04
CA MET A 141 20.55 6.77 -0.88
C MET A 141 20.23 5.42 -0.30
N ILE A 142 19.55 4.57 -1.08
CA ILE A 142 19.18 3.23 -0.68
C ILE A 142 20.05 2.22 -1.42
N TYR A 143 20.81 1.44 -0.66
CA TYR A 143 21.59 0.32 -1.16
C TYR A 143 20.76 -0.93 -1.02
N ALA A 144 20.51 -1.63 -2.12
CA ALA A 144 19.82 -2.91 -2.12
C ALA A 144 20.73 -4.01 -2.70
N TYR A 145 20.75 -5.15 -2.02
CA TYR A 145 21.36 -6.39 -2.49
C TYR A 145 20.29 -7.47 -2.55
N VAL A 146 20.10 -8.08 -3.72
CA VAL A 146 19.17 -9.20 -3.92
C VAL A 146 19.96 -10.40 -4.43
N SER A 147 19.66 -11.58 -3.90
CA SER A 147 20.06 -12.87 -4.43
C SER A 147 18.79 -13.68 -4.68
N ALA A 148 18.46 -13.90 -5.96
CA ALA A 148 17.28 -14.65 -6.38
C ALA A 148 17.73 -16.01 -6.93
N SER A 149 17.34 -17.10 -6.28
CA SER A 149 17.70 -18.47 -6.65
C SER A 149 16.63 -19.19 -7.46
N ALA A 150 15.38 -18.73 -7.42
CA ALA A 150 14.32 -19.26 -8.26
C ALA A 150 13.27 -18.19 -8.58
N ALA A 151 12.77 -18.21 -9.82
CA ALA A 151 11.63 -17.40 -10.24
C ALA A 151 10.31 -17.87 -9.59
N PRO A 152 9.27 -17.03 -9.58
CA PRO A 152 7.91 -17.43 -9.25
C PRO A 152 7.47 -18.72 -9.96
N SER A 153 6.84 -19.62 -9.20
CA SER A 153 6.33 -20.91 -9.68
C SER A 153 5.07 -21.31 -8.90
N ALA A 154 4.38 -22.37 -9.33
CA ALA A 154 3.20 -22.86 -8.63
C ALA A 154 3.50 -23.29 -7.17
N THR A 155 4.70 -23.81 -6.90
CA THR A 155 5.13 -24.21 -5.55
C THR A 155 5.72 -23.05 -4.76
N ASN A 156 6.36 -22.08 -5.42
CA ASN A 156 6.94 -20.89 -4.81
C ASN A 156 6.41 -19.63 -5.51
N PRO A 157 5.20 -19.15 -5.16
CA PRO A 157 4.53 -18.05 -5.88
C PRO A 157 5.32 -16.75 -5.90
N ASN A 158 6.11 -16.50 -4.85
CA ASN A 158 6.95 -15.31 -4.73
C ASN A 158 8.38 -15.53 -5.29
N GLY A 159 8.66 -16.72 -5.82
CA GLY A 159 10.03 -17.17 -6.08
C GLY A 159 10.81 -17.43 -4.80
N LEU A 160 12.10 -17.70 -4.96
CA LEU A 160 13.05 -17.88 -3.87
C LEU A 160 14.10 -16.79 -3.96
N PHE A 161 14.16 -15.93 -2.95
CA PHE A 161 15.10 -14.82 -2.93
C PHE A 161 15.41 -14.35 -1.51
N GLN A 162 16.53 -13.67 -1.37
CA GLN A 162 16.92 -12.90 -0.19
C GLN A 162 17.31 -11.51 -0.63
N MET A 163 16.84 -10.51 0.08
CA MET A 163 17.16 -9.12 -0.13
C MET A 163 17.57 -8.48 1.19
N TYR A 164 18.58 -7.62 1.12
CA TYR A 164 18.99 -6.71 2.19
C TYR A 164 19.01 -5.29 1.66
N PHE A 165 18.57 -4.35 2.48
CA PHE A 165 18.61 -2.94 2.14
C PHE A 165 19.10 -2.07 3.29
N CYS A 166 19.71 -0.94 2.92
CA CYS A 166 20.20 0.09 3.84
C CYS A 166 19.96 1.45 3.19
N GLY A 167 19.21 2.31 3.85
CA GLY A 167 19.04 3.70 3.45
C GLY A 167 19.91 4.61 4.29
N GLU A 168 20.68 5.46 3.63
CA GLU A 168 21.52 6.48 4.24
C GLU A 168 20.94 7.87 3.94
N ASP A 169 21.01 8.77 4.91
CA ASP A 169 20.77 10.19 4.66
C ASP A 169 22.04 10.81 4.07
N THR A 170 21.89 11.71 3.09
CA THR A 170 23.01 12.52 2.60
C THR A 170 23.78 13.28 3.69
N ALA A 171 23.14 13.63 4.80
CA ALA A 171 23.77 14.28 5.94
C ALA A 171 24.63 13.33 6.81
N SER A 172 24.52 12.01 6.65
CA SER A 172 25.24 11.01 7.44
C SER A 172 25.63 9.78 6.60
N PRO A 173 26.50 9.95 5.60
CA PRO A 173 26.92 8.86 4.72
C PRO A 173 27.62 7.74 5.50
N GLY A 174 27.41 6.50 5.09
CA GLY A 174 27.94 5.30 5.75
C GLY A 174 27.16 4.84 6.99
N THR A 175 26.09 5.53 7.38
CA THR A 175 25.20 5.12 8.48
C THR A 175 23.79 4.87 7.96
N CYS A 176 23.34 3.61 8.05
CA CYS A 176 21.97 3.26 7.70
C CYS A 176 20.98 3.87 8.71
N VAL A 177 20.22 4.88 8.28
CA VAL A 177 19.11 5.46 9.06
C VAL A 177 17.84 4.62 8.97
N PHE A 178 17.76 3.77 7.94
CA PHE A 178 16.90 2.58 7.95
C PHE A 178 17.61 1.41 7.29
N LYS A 179 17.27 0.18 7.70
CA LYS A 179 17.82 -1.04 7.12
C LYS A 179 16.86 -2.19 7.34
N GLY A 180 16.97 -3.20 6.49
CA GLY A 180 16.10 -4.35 6.61
C GLY A 180 16.44 -5.48 5.68
N SER A 181 15.56 -6.46 5.70
CA SER A 181 15.64 -7.66 4.86
C SER A 181 14.26 -8.10 4.40
N LEU A 182 14.19 -8.65 3.20
CA LEU A 182 13.03 -9.33 2.66
C LEU A 182 13.46 -10.67 2.08
N GLN A 183 12.86 -11.75 2.52
CA GLN A 183 13.19 -13.09 2.08
C GLN A 183 11.91 -13.83 1.69
N SER A 184 11.98 -14.57 0.59
CA SER A 184 11.01 -15.59 0.21
C SER A 184 11.72 -16.93 0.14
N ASP A 185 11.24 -17.89 0.92
CA ASP A 185 11.69 -19.27 0.88
C ASP A 185 10.51 -20.23 0.69
N GLY A 186 10.77 -21.54 0.68
CA GLY A 186 9.73 -22.54 0.49
C GLY A 186 8.66 -22.60 1.61
N ASN A 187 8.88 -21.90 2.74
CA ASN A 187 7.93 -21.81 3.84
C ASN A 187 7.12 -20.50 3.82
N GLY A 188 7.53 -19.51 3.03
CA GLY A 188 6.83 -18.23 2.90
C GLY A 188 7.76 -17.03 2.82
N LEU A 189 7.19 -15.87 3.13
CA LEU A 189 7.85 -14.58 3.09
C LEU A 189 8.16 -14.10 4.51
N SER A 190 9.34 -13.52 4.71
CA SER A 190 9.72 -12.83 5.93
C SER A 190 10.31 -11.46 5.61
N PHE A 191 9.94 -10.47 6.41
CA PHE A 191 10.36 -9.09 6.27
C PHE A 191 10.78 -8.54 7.61
N PHE A 192 11.84 -7.73 7.58
CA PHE A 192 12.30 -6.95 8.71
C PHE A 192 12.68 -5.56 8.22
N ASN A 193 12.27 -4.54 8.96
CA ASN A 193 12.72 -3.16 8.80
C ASN A 193 13.04 -2.58 10.17
N HIS A 194 14.13 -1.82 10.23
CA HIS A 194 14.59 -1.06 11.37
C HIS A 194 14.89 0.35 10.90
N GLU A 195 14.24 1.34 11.49
CA GLU A 195 14.40 2.76 11.17
C GLU A 195 14.71 3.55 12.45
N VAL A 196 15.61 4.53 12.34
CA VAL A 196 16.01 5.39 13.46
C VAL A 196 15.84 6.89 13.17
N ARG A 197 15.44 7.25 11.93
CA ARG A 197 15.33 8.64 11.46
C ARG A 197 14.46 9.50 12.40
N ASN A 198 13.29 8.97 12.79
CA ASN A 198 12.31 9.66 13.63
C ASN A 198 12.03 8.87 14.91
N GLY A 199 13.10 8.35 15.52
CA GLY A 199 13.02 7.40 16.63
C GLY A 199 13.05 5.95 16.15
N VAL A 200 13.30 5.03 17.08
CA VAL A 200 13.45 3.60 16.77
C VAL A 200 12.10 3.01 16.40
N GLN A 201 11.95 2.64 15.13
CA GLN A 201 10.80 1.92 14.60
C GLN A 201 11.27 0.57 14.06
N ASP A 202 10.58 -0.49 14.48
CA ASP A 202 10.85 -1.84 14.02
C ASP A 202 9.58 -2.42 13.42
N THR A 203 9.70 -3.10 12.28
CA THR A 203 8.61 -3.91 11.73
C THR A 203 9.15 -5.26 11.33
N LYS A 204 8.53 -6.32 11.83
CA LYS A 204 8.78 -7.72 11.47
C LYS A 204 7.50 -8.29 10.92
N LEU A 205 7.55 -8.93 9.76
CA LEU A 205 6.43 -9.61 9.16
C LEU A 205 6.82 -11.02 8.72
N THR A 206 5.96 -11.99 8.98
CA THR A 206 6.02 -13.32 8.37
C THR A 206 4.70 -13.61 7.70
N LEU A 207 4.76 -14.29 6.55
CA LEU A 207 3.60 -14.64 5.75
C LEU A 207 3.82 -16.03 5.15
N GLN A 208 2.91 -16.94 5.41
CA GLN A 208 2.85 -18.26 4.79
C GLN A 208 1.64 -18.29 3.86
N ASN A 209 1.90 -18.55 2.58
CA ASN A 209 0.87 -18.64 1.57
C ASN A 209 0.51 -20.11 1.31
N ASN A 210 -0.77 -20.39 1.14
CA ASN A 210 -1.30 -21.64 0.62
C ASN A 210 -2.09 -21.36 -0.67
N PRO A 211 -1.39 -21.32 -1.83
CA PRO A 211 -2.01 -20.96 -3.11
C PRO A 211 -3.11 -21.92 -3.54
N ALA A 212 -3.00 -23.20 -3.15
CA ALA A 212 -4.00 -24.22 -3.49
C ALA A 212 -5.37 -23.95 -2.86
N GLN A 213 -5.43 -23.13 -1.81
CA GLN A 213 -6.65 -22.80 -1.08
C GLN A 213 -6.96 -21.31 -1.07
N ASP A 214 -6.23 -20.50 -1.87
CA ASP A 214 -6.28 -19.03 -1.84
C ASP A 214 -6.32 -18.48 -0.39
N SER A 215 -5.40 -18.99 0.42
CA SER A 215 -5.35 -18.71 1.86
C SER A 215 -3.93 -18.49 2.33
N GLY A 216 -3.79 -17.95 3.52
CA GLY A 216 -2.50 -17.75 4.15
C GLY A 216 -2.65 -17.30 5.58
N LEU A 217 -1.53 -17.29 6.28
CA LEU A 217 -1.45 -16.82 7.66
C LEU A 217 -0.12 -16.13 7.89
N GLY A 218 -0.08 -15.27 8.89
CA GLY A 218 1.11 -14.52 9.17
C GLY A 218 1.06 -13.80 10.49
N ARG A 219 2.13 -13.08 10.74
CA ARG A 219 2.26 -12.25 11.93
C ARG A 219 3.02 -11.00 11.56
N VAL A 220 2.59 -9.86 12.09
CA VAL A 220 3.30 -8.60 12.01
C VAL A 220 3.50 -8.05 13.42
N SER A 221 4.72 -7.66 13.76
CA SER A 221 5.05 -7.18 15.10
C SER A 221 6.16 -6.17 15.04
N GLY A 222 6.26 -5.32 16.05
CA GLY A 222 7.21 -4.25 16.02
C GLY A 222 6.92 -3.15 17.01
N VAL A 223 7.50 -2.00 16.74
CA VAL A 223 7.33 -0.77 17.49
C VAL A 223 7.19 0.36 16.49
N ASP A 224 6.13 1.15 16.62
CA ASP A 224 5.97 2.41 15.90
C ASP A 224 6.15 3.58 16.89
N MET A 225 6.34 4.78 16.37
CA MET A 225 6.39 6.01 17.17
C MET A 225 5.07 6.79 17.04
N GLN A 226 4.38 7.00 18.15
CA GLN A 226 3.25 7.93 18.24
C GLN A 226 3.72 9.21 18.94
N GLY A 227 4.09 10.20 18.13
CA GLY A 227 4.87 11.34 18.63
C GLY A 227 6.22 10.86 19.16
N ASN A 228 6.52 11.14 20.43
CA ASN A 228 7.75 10.69 21.10
C ASN A 228 7.56 9.37 21.89
N THR A 229 6.42 8.70 21.76
CA THR A 229 6.11 7.48 22.51
C THR A 229 6.25 6.26 21.62
N ALA A 230 7.10 5.31 22.03
CA ALA A 230 7.20 4.00 21.41
C ALA A 230 5.94 3.17 21.71
N VAL A 231 5.22 2.76 20.69
CA VAL A 231 4.00 1.94 20.78
C VAL A 231 4.27 0.58 20.16
N PRO A 232 4.36 -0.50 20.97
CA PRO A 232 4.52 -1.84 20.42
C PRO A 232 3.23 -2.30 19.76
N PHE A 233 3.36 -3.04 18.67
CA PHE A 233 2.25 -3.72 18.02
C PHE A 233 2.61 -5.17 17.76
N ASN A 234 1.60 -6.02 17.74
CA ASN A 234 1.78 -7.44 17.52
C ASN A 234 0.47 -8.10 17.11
N TYR A 235 0.33 -8.37 15.82
CA TYR A 235 -0.87 -8.94 15.22
C TYR A 235 -0.55 -10.27 14.56
N ALA A 236 -1.31 -11.31 14.87
CA ALA A 236 -1.43 -12.48 14.01
C ALA A 236 -2.61 -12.26 13.06
N PHE A 237 -2.48 -12.76 11.84
CA PHE A 237 -3.54 -12.68 10.85
C PHE A 237 -3.64 -13.98 10.05
N ALA A 238 -4.82 -14.22 9.49
CA ALA A 238 -5.07 -15.28 8.54
C ALA A 238 -6.07 -14.80 7.50
N TYR A 239 -6.01 -15.35 6.30
CA TYR A 239 -6.98 -15.04 5.26
C TYR A 239 -7.32 -16.27 4.45
N ASN A 240 -8.50 -16.24 3.84
CA ASN A 240 -8.90 -17.10 2.73
C ASN A 240 -9.63 -16.24 1.69
N ALA A 241 -10.13 -16.86 0.63
CA ALA A 241 -10.86 -16.17 -0.44
C ALA A 241 -11.95 -15.19 0.05
N SER A 242 -12.62 -15.47 1.17
CA SER A 242 -13.78 -14.70 1.63
C SER A 242 -13.54 -13.88 2.90
N ASN A 243 -12.56 -14.23 3.73
CA ASN A 243 -12.41 -13.64 5.07
C ASN A 243 -10.96 -13.26 5.36
N PHE A 244 -10.80 -12.21 6.16
CA PHE A 244 -9.56 -11.82 6.79
C PHE A 244 -9.75 -11.81 8.31
N LEU A 245 -8.91 -12.53 9.04
CA LEU A 245 -8.92 -12.63 10.49
C LEU A 245 -7.70 -11.89 11.04
N ARG A 246 -7.89 -11.06 12.07
CA ARG A 246 -6.78 -10.49 12.86
C ARG A 246 -6.99 -10.75 14.35
N THR A 247 -5.91 -10.97 15.07
CA THR A 247 -5.88 -10.95 16.55
C THR A 247 -4.56 -10.35 17.03
N ASP A 248 -4.61 -9.62 18.14
CA ASP A 248 -3.45 -9.17 18.91
C ASP A 248 -3.16 -10.07 20.14
N GLY A 249 -3.81 -11.23 20.22
CA GLY A 249 -3.84 -12.10 21.40
C GLY A 249 -5.11 -11.93 22.23
N SER A 250 -5.97 -10.95 21.91
CA SER A 250 -7.31 -10.81 22.46
C SER A 250 -8.38 -11.42 21.52
N SER A 251 -9.65 -11.04 21.71
CA SER A 251 -10.75 -11.48 20.86
C SER A 251 -10.46 -11.19 19.38
N PRO A 252 -10.45 -12.21 18.52
CA PRO A 252 -10.15 -12.02 17.12
C PRO A 252 -11.25 -11.19 16.43
N VAL A 253 -10.83 -10.37 15.47
CA VAL A 253 -11.71 -9.59 14.60
C VAL A 253 -11.71 -10.24 13.22
N CYS A 254 -12.91 -10.59 12.74
CA CYS A 254 -13.12 -11.10 11.38
C CYS A 254 -13.64 -9.97 10.49
N PHE A 255 -13.02 -9.84 9.32
CA PHE A 255 -13.41 -8.92 8.27
C PHE A 255 -13.86 -9.73 7.06
N ASP A 256 -14.99 -9.35 6.48
CA ASP A 256 -15.42 -9.86 5.18
C ASP A 256 -14.55 -9.22 4.08
N ARG A 257 -14.15 -10.02 3.08
CA ARG A 257 -13.40 -9.56 1.91
C ARG A 257 -14.31 -9.30 0.71
N ASP A 258 -15.58 -9.69 0.79
CA ASP A 258 -16.60 -9.41 -0.20
C ASP A 258 -16.99 -7.94 -0.16
N HIS A 259 -16.82 -7.26 -1.29
CA HIS A 259 -17.21 -5.87 -1.48
C HIS A 259 -18.70 -5.63 -1.17
N THR A 260 -19.56 -6.61 -1.41
CA THR A 260 -21.01 -6.48 -1.16
C THR A 260 -21.35 -6.34 0.32
N HIS A 261 -20.42 -6.69 1.22
CA HIS A 261 -20.58 -6.59 2.67
C HIS A 261 -19.66 -5.54 3.32
N GLY A 262 -18.91 -4.76 2.52
CA GLY A 262 -18.01 -3.73 3.02
C GLY A 262 -18.71 -2.40 3.32
N ASP A 263 -18.29 -1.71 4.37
CA ASP A 263 -18.59 -0.29 4.56
C ASP A 263 -17.73 0.53 3.59
N ILE A 264 -18.33 0.97 2.49
CA ILE A 264 -17.63 1.68 1.41
C ILE A 264 -17.58 3.18 1.75
N SER A 265 -16.38 3.74 1.90
CA SER A 265 -16.18 5.19 1.88
C SER A 265 -15.66 5.63 0.52
N THR A 266 -16.57 5.99 -0.39
CA THR A 266 -16.19 6.59 -1.68
C THR A 266 -16.04 8.09 -1.51
N TRP A 267 -14.88 8.64 -1.86
CA TRP A 267 -14.71 10.10 -1.96
C TRP A 267 -15.33 10.56 -3.28
N SER A 268 -16.50 11.20 -3.20
CA SER A 268 -17.14 11.77 -4.39
C SER A 268 -16.47 13.10 -4.74
N TYR A 269 -15.65 13.10 -5.79
CA TYR A 269 -15.47 14.31 -6.60
C TYR A 269 -16.60 14.27 -7.63
N GLY A 270 -17.39 15.34 -7.76
CA GLY A 270 -18.54 15.42 -8.68
C GLY A 270 -18.15 15.39 -10.17
N THR A 271 -17.38 14.39 -10.59
CA THR A 271 -16.86 14.18 -11.95
C THR A 271 -17.77 13.31 -12.80
N TYR A 272 -18.72 12.61 -12.19
CA TYR A 272 -19.72 11.82 -12.88
C TYR A 272 -21.02 12.59 -12.98
N ASN A 273 -21.53 12.75 -14.21
CA ASN A 273 -22.89 13.25 -14.40
C ASN A 273 -23.86 12.23 -13.79
N SER A 274 -24.81 12.72 -12.99
CA SER A 274 -25.99 11.93 -12.66
C SER A 274 -26.79 11.69 -13.93
N ASP A 275 -27.18 10.45 -14.18
CA ASP A 275 -28.20 10.12 -15.17
C ASP A 275 -29.52 10.84 -14.85
#